data_AF-A0A7Y2AUR3-F1
#
_entry.id   AF-A0A7Y2AUR3-F1
#
_cell.length_a   1.000
_cell.length_b   1.000
_cell.length_c   1.000
_cell.angle_alpha   90.00
_cell.angle_beta   90.00
_cell.angle_gamma   90.00
#
_symmetry.space_group_name_H-M   'P 1'
#
loop_
_entity.id
_entity.type
_entity.pdbx_description
1 polymer ?
#
loop_
_entity_poly.entity_id
_entity_poly.type
_entity_poly.pdbx_seq_one_letter_code
_entity_poly.pdbx_strand_id
1 'polypeptide(L)' 'FDSYSSGRLPLNLIQAQRDYFGSHTYERTDREGIFHTEWEK' A
#
# COMPACT_ATOMS: atom_id res chain seq x y z
N PHE A 1 2.25 -22.03 -2.96
CA PHE A 1 1.24 -22.23 -1.89
C PHE A 1 1.45 -21.21 -0.77
N ASP A 2 2.70 -20.89 -0.43
CA ASP A 2 3.07 -19.94 0.64
C ASP A 2 2.49 -18.52 0.52
N SER A 3 2.27 -18.03 -0.70
CA SER A 3 1.61 -16.73 -0.93
C SER A 3 0.12 -16.74 -0.55
N TYR A 4 -0.51 -17.91 -0.52
CA TYR A 4 -1.91 -18.09 -0.17
C TYR A 4 -2.11 -18.33 1.34
N SER A 5 -1.12 -18.90 2.03
CA SER A 5 -1.15 -19.12 3.48
C SER A 5 -0.56 -17.96 4.30
N SER A 6 0.13 -17.01 3.66
CA SER A 6 0.71 -15.85 4.35
C SER A 6 -0.34 -14.81 4.70
N GLY A 7 -0.59 -14.60 5.99
CA GLY A 7 -1.52 -13.57 6.48
C GLY A 7 -1.09 -12.12 6.17
N ARG A 8 0.17 -11.90 5.76
CA ARG A 8 0.67 -10.61 5.29
C ARG A 8 1.72 -10.80 4.21
N LEU A 9 1.44 -10.25 3.04
CA LEU A 9 2.36 -10.23 1.89
C LEU A 9 3.12 -8.91 1.83
N PRO A 10 4.32 -8.86 1.22
CA PRO A 10 5.11 -7.64 1.03
C PRO A 10 4.53 -6.68 -0.04
N LEU A 11 3.20 -6.65 -0.20
CA LEU A 11 2.46 -5.83 -1.16
C LEU A 11 2.43 -4.34 -0.80
N ASN A 12 2.76 -4.00 0.45
CA ASN A 12 2.82 -2.62 0.93
C ASN A 12 3.83 -1.76 0.15
N LEU A 13 4.96 -2.34 -0.28
CA LEU A 13 5.96 -1.60 -1.07
C LEU A 13 5.42 -1.25 -2.47
N ILE A 14 4.69 -2.19 -3.08
CA ILE A 14 4.07 -1.96 -4.40
C ILE A 14 2.99 -0.88 -4.30
N GLN A 15 2.19 -0.87 -3.23
CA GLN A 15 1.19 0.19 -3.01
C GLN A 15 1.87 1.56 -2.84
N ALA A 16 2.96 1.63 -2.08
CA ALA A 16 3.75 2.86 -1.95
C ALA A 16 4.28 3.35 -3.32
N GLN A 17 4.81 2.47 -4.15
CA GLN A 17 5.28 2.82 -5.50
C GLN A 17 4.16 3.32 -6.41
N ARG A 18 2.97 2.67 -6.39
CA ARG A 18 1.81 3.09 -7.19
C ARG A 18 1.32 4.48 -6.78
N ASP A 19 1.33 4.76 -5.48
CA ASP A 19 0.93 6.05 -4.95
C ASP A 19 1.97 7.15 -5.28
N TYR A 20 3.26 6.83 -5.18
CA TYR A 20 4.36 7.73 -5.51
C TYR A 20 4.33 8.19 -6.98
N PHE A 21 4.19 7.26 -7.93
CA PHE A 21 4.29 7.59 -9.36
C PHE A 21 2.97 7.95 -10.03
N GLY A 22 1.82 7.66 -9.42
CA GLY A 22 0.54 7.82 -10.09
C GLY A 22 -0.64 8.17 -9.19
N SER A 23 -0.41 8.59 -7.94
CA SER A 23 -1.45 9.00 -7.00
C SER A 23 -2.57 7.97 -6.84
N HIS A 24 -2.22 6.68 -6.90
CA HIS A 24 -3.18 5.58 -6.90
C HIS A 24 -3.80 5.29 -5.53
N THR A 25 -3.38 6.00 -4.47
CA THR A 25 -3.85 5.84 -3.09
C THR A 25 -3.60 4.44 -2.53
N TYR A 26 -3.77 4.27 -1.22
CA TYR A 26 -3.69 2.98 -0.54
C TYR A 26 -4.53 2.97 0.75
N GLU A 27 -4.80 1.77 1.26
CA GLU A 27 -5.47 1.56 2.55
C GLU A 27 -4.45 1.27 3.65
N ARG A 28 -4.81 1.62 4.89
CA ARG A 28 -3.96 1.42 6.06
C ARG A 28 -4.48 0.30 6.94
N THR A 29 -3.56 -0.37 7.62
CA THR A 29 -3.90 -1.45 8.56
C THR A 29 -4.34 -0.95 9.94
N ASP A 30 -4.06 0.30 10.27
CA ASP A 30 -4.33 0.90 11.57
C ASP A 30 -5.55 1.86 11.56
N ARG A 31 -6.02 2.25 10.38
CA ARG A 31 -7.16 3.16 10.21
C ARG A 31 -7.92 2.85 8.93
N GLU A 32 -9.25 2.77 9.04
CA GLU A 32 -10.14 2.64 7.88
C GLU A 32 -10.13 3.90 7.02
N GLY A 33 -10.12 3.72 5.69
CA GLY A 33 -10.17 4.78 4.70
C GLY A 33 -9.15 4.65 3.56
N ILE A 34 -9.23 5.59 2.62
CA ILE A 34 -8.35 5.68 1.46
C ILE A 34 -7.38 6.85 1.69
N PHE A 35 -6.08 6.62 1.49
CA PHE A 35 -5.03 7.58 1.77
C PHE A 35 -4.14 7.83 0.55
N HIS A 36 -3.78 9.08 0.33
CA HIS A 36 -2.74 9.50 -0.60
C HIS A 36 -1.60 10.14 0.20
N THR A 37 -0.34 9.85 -0.13
CA THR A 37 0.83 10.48 0.51
C THR A 37 1.42 11.51 -0.43
N GLU A 38 1.72 12.71 0.08
CA GLU A 38 2.54 13.69 -0.62
C GLU A 38 4.01 13.29 -0.46
N TRP A 39 4.64 12.79 -1.52
CA TRP A 39 5.99 12.21 -1.45
C TRP A 39 7.14 13.21 -1.68
N GLU A 40 6.89 14.36 -2.32
CA GLU A 40 7.91 15.34 -2.71
C GLU A 40 8.18 16.42 -1.64
N LYS A 41 8.17 16.06 -0.35
CA LYS A 41 8.48 16.98 0.76
C LYS A 41 9.70 16.54 1.57
#